data_AF-A0A950WQN8-F1
#
_entry.id   AF-A0A950WQN8-F1
#
_cell.length_a   1.000
_cell.length_b   1.000
_cell.length_c   1.000
_cell.angle_alpha   90.00
_cell.angle_beta   90.00
_cell.angle_gamma   90.00
#
_symmetry.space_group_name_H-M   'P 1'
#
loop_
_entity.id
_entity.type
_entity.pdbx_description
1 polymer ?
#
loop_
_entity_poly.entity_id
_entity_poly.type
_entity_poly.pdbx_seq_one_letter_code
_entity_poly.pdbx_strand_id
1 'polypeptide(L)'
;MARVGQQLRLPDITPEADQKPFAARAEALAMAAIGIGAHAAQTMAHAAAIAWWRARVEAAGGNPDLVSAAAFTGPLLKLPEAILTEAKNLGRDIAALPVAEGCAELGRLYTHLLPSARRAAEGIYYTPPMLVRRLLNKAEWAGHDWLTGSAIDPSCGGGAFLVEGATRTAAAMPNAEPAIMLAAIAGRLRGWDIDPLGCWLAQIVVEAVLLPQIILSGKRLPQITECRDALKYFEKGKGQFGLVMGNPAFGKIKKTAEMGRKFARSLYGHPNLYGMLTDVAVHLAKADSGIIAYLTPTSYLSGEYFKNLRKLLAEEARPVSIDIVESRTAAFTGVLQEVALSCLKRGRTENRAACSVIHVDADGLRVDENGALVLPPKPGEPWILPRSKADAALVERLAQMPTRLRDWGYRVSTGPLVWNRHKERLHSSRAPGRYPVIWAEAVTTDGKFSLQAAKSNHRERAWFTPSKTKDPNLVRKGAC
;
A
#
# COMPACT_ATOMS: atom_id res chain seq x y z
N MET A 1 -25.39 -7.91 -39.74
CA MET A 1 -25.45 -6.51 -40.21
C MET A 1 -24.63 -5.65 -39.27
N ALA A 2 -23.62 -4.99 -39.82
CA ALA A 2 -22.55 -4.31 -39.11
C ALA A 2 -23.00 -2.99 -38.47
N ARG A 3 -22.46 -2.68 -37.27
CA ARG A 3 -21.99 -1.33 -36.93
C ARG A 3 -20.74 -1.46 -36.06
N VAL A 4 -19.64 -1.07 -36.70
CA VAL A 4 -18.27 -1.00 -36.19
C VAL A 4 -18.21 0.08 -35.11
N GLY A 5 -17.81 -0.32 -33.90
CA GLY A 5 -17.47 0.59 -32.81
C GLY A 5 -16.13 1.27 -33.10
N GLN A 6 -16.18 2.58 -33.29
CA GLN A 6 -15.00 3.43 -33.41
C GLN A 6 -14.29 3.46 -32.04
N GLN A 7 -13.19 2.74 -31.92
CA GLN A 7 -12.24 2.90 -30.82
C GLN A 7 -11.67 4.33 -30.89
N LEU A 8 -12.02 5.17 -29.92
CA LEU A 8 -11.25 6.36 -29.61
C LEU A 8 -9.86 5.91 -29.17
N ARG A 9 -8.87 6.07 -30.06
CA ARG A 9 -7.45 6.00 -29.69
C ARG A 9 -7.14 7.23 -28.84
N LEU A 10 -6.84 7.01 -27.57
CA LEU A 10 -6.12 7.98 -26.74
C LEU A 10 -4.67 8.07 -27.24
N PRO A 11 -4.04 9.26 -27.21
CA PRO A 11 -2.69 9.45 -27.73
C PRO A 11 -1.66 8.60 -26.97
N ASP A 12 -0.65 8.11 -27.70
CA ASP A 12 0.47 7.34 -27.17
C ASP A 12 1.15 8.09 -26.03
N ILE A 13 1.12 7.48 -24.84
CA ILE A 13 1.84 7.94 -23.65
C ILE A 13 3.21 7.26 -23.69
N THR A 14 4.28 8.03 -23.93
CA THR A 14 5.65 7.58 -23.74
C THR A 14 6.00 7.55 -22.24
N PRO A 15 6.37 6.41 -21.63
CA PRO A 15 6.81 6.37 -20.25
C PRO A 15 8.36 6.43 -20.14
N GLU A 16 8.84 6.93 -19.01
CA GLU A 16 10.20 6.84 -18.45
C GLU A 16 11.32 7.82 -18.87
N ALA A 17 11.33 8.46 -20.04
CA ALA A 17 12.46 9.33 -20.39
C ALA A 17 12.57 10.62 -19.52
N ASP A 18 11.44 11.16 -19.04
CA ASP A 18 11.37 12.46 -18.34
C ASP A 18 11.35 12.39 -16.79
N GLN A 19 11.35 11.20 -16.17
CA GLN A 19 11.27 11.09 -14.69
C GLN A 19 12.64 11.18 -13.98
N LYS A 20 13.74 10.82 -14.65
CA LYS A 20 15.10 10.88 -14.09
C LYS A 20 15.51 12.25 -13.54
N PRO A 21 15.18 13.40 -14.17
CA PRO A 21 15.54 14.71 -13.61
C PRO A 21 14.83 15.03 -12.29
N PHE A 22 13.58 14.56 -12.08
CA PHE A 22 12.85 14.83 -10.83
C PHE A 22 13.41 14.05 -9.65
N ALA A 23 13.75 12.77 -9.87
CA ALA A 23 14.26 11.89 -8.81
C ALA A 23 15.55 12.42 -8.19
N ALA A 24 16.52 12.85 -9.01
CA ALA A 24 17.80 13.38 -8.52
C ALA A 24 17.63 14.67 -7.70
N ARG A 25 16.71 15.55 -8.13
CA ARG A 25 16.42 16.81 -7.42
C ARG A 25 15.65 16.57 -6.12
N ALA A 26 14.69 15.65 -6.13
CA ALA A 26 13.99 15.20 -4.93
C ALA A 26 14.95 14.58 -3.92
N GLU A 27 15.96 13.82 -4.37
CA GLU A 27 17.01 13.25 -3.52
C GLU A 27 17.89 14.34 -2.90
N ALA A 28 18.31 15.34 -3.68
CA ALA A 28 19.06 16.48 -3.16
C ALA A 28 18.28 17.25 -2.07
N LEU A 29 16.99 17.50 -2.31
CA LEU A 29 16.11 18.13 -1.32
C LEU A 29 15.90 17.24 -0.09
N ALA A 30 15.77 15.92 -0.25
CA ALA A 30 15.64 14.98 0.85
C ALA A 30 16.90 14.96 1.73
N MET A 31 18.09 14.99 1.13
CA MET A 31 19.36 15.10 1.86
C MET A 31 19.44 16.40 2.66
N ALA A 32 19.01 17.53 2.09
CA ALA A 32 18.92 18.80 2.82
C ALA A 32 17.91 18.73 3.97
N ALA A 33 16.74 18.10 3.77
CA ALA A 33 15.73 17.93 4.79
C ALA A 33 16.22 17.08 5.97
N ILE A 34 16.97 16.01 5.72
CA ILE A 34 17.58 15.16 6.77
C ILE A 34 18.55 15.97 7.64
N GLY A 35 19.34 16.85 7.03
CA GLY A 35 20.30 17.70 7.75
C GLY A 35 19.67 18.74 8.66
N ILE A 36 18.41 19.15 8.41
CA ILE A 36 17.71 20.21 9.15
C ILE A 36 16.67 19.64 10.13
N GLY A 37 15.91 18.62 9.72
CA GLY A 37 14.89 17.95 10.52
C GLY A 37 13.53 17.78 9.82
N ALA A 38 12.63 17.01 10.43
CA ALA A 38 11.37 16.58 9.79
C ALA A 38 10.41 17.72 9.38
N HIS A 39 10.42 18.85 10.10
CA HIS A 39 9.61 20.02 9.72
C HIS A 39 10.17 20.76 8.48
N ALA A 40 11.44 20.52 8.12
CA ALA A 40 12.00 21.04 6.88
C ALA A 40 11.39 20.32 5.67
N ALA A 41 11.17 19.01 5.75
CA ALA A 41 10.48 18.23 4.72
C ALA A 41 9.07 18.79 4.45
N GLN A 42 8.33 19.13 5.50
CA GLN A 42 6.99 19.73 5.38
C GLN A 42 7.04 21.07 4.64
N THR A 43 8.00 21.93 5.02
CA THR A 43 8.16 23.25 4.41
C THR A 43 8.55 23.17 2.94
N MET A 44 9.48 22.27 2.58
CA MET A 44 9.91 22.03 1.20
C MET A 44 8.77 21.48 0.34
N ALA A 45 8.05 20.46 0.84
CA ALA A 45 6.90 19.89 0.14
C ALA A 45 5.78 20.92 -0.06
N HIS A 46 5.49 21.73 0.96
CA HIS A 46 4.53 22.83 0.87
C HIS A 46 4.97 23.86 -0.19
N ALA A 47 6.23 24.30 -0.19
CA ALA A 47 6.73 25.26 -1.16
C ALA A 47 6.63 24.74 -2.61
N ALA A 48 6.98 23.47 -2.85
CA ALA A 48 6.83 22.82 -4.14
C ALA A 48 5.36 22.73 -4.58
N ALA A 49 4.47 22.31 -3.67
CA ALA A 49 3.05 22.17 -3.94
C ALA A 49 2.36 23.52 -4.25
N ILE A 50 2.73 24.61 -3.58
CA ILE A 50 2.23 25.95 -3.88
C ILE A 50 2.68 26.42 -5.27
N ALA A 51 3.97 26.25 -5.59
CA ALA A 51 4.50 26.63 -6.91
C ALA A 51 3.85 25.81 -8.04
N TRP A 52 3.67 24.51 -7.81
CA TRP A 52 2.93 23.61 -8.69
C TRP A 52 1.49 24.08 -8.90
N TRP A 53 0.77 24.37 -7.82
CA TRP A 53 -0.62 24.81 -7.88
C TRP A 53 -0.79 26.08 -8.71
N ARG A 54 0.06 27.09 -8.48
CA ARG A 54 0.02 28.34 -9.25
C ARG A 54 0.18 28.08 -10.75
N ALA A 55 1.19 27.29 -11.13
CA ALA A 55 1.41 26.92 -12.53
C ALA A 55 0.23 26.13 -13.13
N ARG A 56 -0.42 25.25 -12.35
CA ARG A 56 -1.61 24.50 -12.79
C ARG A 56 -2.82 25.39 -13.02
N VAL A 57 -3.05 26.39 -12.16
CA VAL A 57 -4.14 27.36 -12.33
C VAL A 57 -3.92 28.20 -13.59
N GLU A 58 -2.69 28.70 -13.79
CA GLU A 58 -2.31 29.45 -15.00
C GLU A 58 -2.51 28.60 -16.27
N ALA A 59 -2.03 27.35 -16.26
CA ALA A 59 -2.19 26.43 -17.38
C ALA A 59 -3.67 26.07 -17.68
N ALA A 60 -4.55 26.18 -16.69
CA ALA A 60 -5.99 26.00 -16.85
C ALA A 60 -6.73 27.30 -17.26
N GLY A 61 -6.02 28.40 -17.51
CA GLY A 61 -6.60 29.69 -17.90
C GLY A 61 -7.17 30.50 -16.72
N GLY A 62 -6.86 30.12 -15.48
CA GLY A 62 -7.27 30.82 -14.27
C GLY A 62 -6.23 31.84 -13.79
N ASN A 63 -6.65 32.73 -12.88
CA ASN A 63 -5.74 33.61 -12.17
C ASN A 63 -5.31 32.96 -10.82
N PRO A 64 -4.02 32.66 -10.61
CA PRO A 64 -3.53 31.98 -9.40
C PRO A 64 -3.69 32.79 -8.11
N ASP A 65 -3.90 34.11 -8.21
CA ASP A 65 -4.15 34.97 -7.05
C ASP A 65 -5.65 34.97 -6.66
N LEU A 66 -6.55 34.68 -7.61
CA LEU A 66 -7.98 34.49 -7.33
C LEU A 66 -8.31 33.05 -6.93
N VAL A 67 -7.63 32.07 -7.53
CA VAL A 67 -7.77 30.63 -7.23
C VAL A 67 -6.51 30.16 -6.51
N SER A 68 -6.25 30.72 -5.33
CA SER A 68 -5.09 30.36 -4.51
C SER A 68 -5.26 28.99 -3.84
N ALA A 69 -4.17 28.28 -3.58
CA ALA A 69 -4.22 27.05 -2.81
C ALA A 69 -4.78 27.35 -1.40
N ALA A 70 -5.53 26.41 -0.82
CA ALA A 70 -6.01 26.57 0.55
C ALA A 70 -4.82 26.82 1.50
N ALA A 71 -4.99 27.67 2.50
CA ALA A 71 -3.92 27.93 3.46
C ALA A 71 -3.61 26.67 4.28
N PHE A 72 -2.33 26.32 4.38
CA PHE A 72 -1.87 25.28 5.29
C PHE A 72 -1.66 25.87 6.70
N THR A 73 -2.26 25.26 7.72
CA THR A 73 -2.23 25.75 9.10
C THR A 73 -1.20 25.05 9.98
N GLY A 74 -0.43 24.10 9.43
CA GLY A 74 0.61 23.40 10.18
C GLY A 74 1.92 24.21 10.30
N PRO A 75 2.88 23.71 11.11
CA PRO A 75 4.16 24.40 11.32
C PRO A 75 4.99 24.42 10.03
N LEU A 76 5.42 25.61 9.62
CA LEU A 76 6.37 25.83 8.54
C LEU A 76 7.65 26.47 9.11
N LEU A 77 8.80 25.87 8.81
CA LEU A 77 10.09 26.39 9.24
C LEU A 77 10.56 27.51 8.31
N LYS A 78 11.38 28.41 8.86
CA LYS A 78 12.22 29.27 8.02
C LYS A 78 13.38 28.44 7.50
N LEU A 79 13.46 28.27 6.18
CA LEU A 79 14.53 27.56 5.50
C LEU A 79 15.36 28.53 4.65
N PRO A 80 16.63 28.19 4.32
CA PRO A 80 17.43 28.95 3.37
C PRO A 80 16.71 29.17 2.03
N GLU A 81 16.78 30.39 1.48
CA GLU A 81 16.04 30.75 0.26
C GLU A 81 16.44 29.88 -0.95
N ALA A 82 17.70 29.43 -1.02
CA ALA A 82 18.16 28.52 -2.07
C ALA A 82 17.37 27.20 -2.07
N ILE A 83 17.08 26.63 -0.89
CA ILE A 83 16.31 25.38 -0.77
C ILE A 83 14.85 25.62 -1.14
N LEU A 84 14.26 26.73 -0.69
CA LEU A 84 12.89 27.09 -1.03
C LEU A 84 12.74 27.36 -2.54
N THR A 85 13.73 28.01 -3.15
CA THR A 85 13.79 28.27 -4.58
C THR A 85 13.84 26.97 -5.36
N GLU A 86 14.69 26.03 -4.95
CA GLU A 86 14.79 24.73 -5.61
C GLU A 86 13.50 23.91 -5.48
N ALA A 87 12.88 23.89 -4.30
CA ALA A 87 11.59 23.24 -4.10
C ALA A 87 10.49 23.86 -4.99
N LYS A 88 10.43 25.20 -5.07
CA LYS A 88 9.49 25.92 -5.96
C LYS A 88 9.74 25.59 -7.43
N ASN A 89 11.01 25.57 -7.87
CA ASN A 89 11.37 25.23 -9.25
C ASN A 89 10.94 23.81 -9.59
N LEU A 90 11.25 22.85 -8.73
CA LEU A 90 10.81 21.46 -8.90
C LEU A 90 9.28 21.37 -8.98
N GLY A 91 8.55 22.11 -8.14
CA GLY A 91 7.09 22.19 -8.22
C GLY A 91 6.56 22.71 -9.55
N ARG A 92 7.19 23.74 -10.13
CA ARG A 92 6.82 24.26 -11.46
C ARG A 92 7.10 23.24 -12.56
N ASP A 93 8.24 22.56 -12.51
CA ASP A 93 8.59 21.57 -13.52
C ASP A 93 7.66 20.34 -13.45
N ILE A 94 7.27 19.92 -12.24
CA ILE A 94 6.23 18.90 -12.04
C ILE A 94 4.88 19.35 -12.64
N ALA A 95 4.56 20.65 -12.66
CA ALA A 95 3.28 21.15 -13.18
C ALA A 95 3.14 21.03 -14.70
N ALA A 96 4.26 20.89 -15.41
CA ALA A 96 4.31 20.63 -16.85
C ALA A 96 3.85 19.21 -17.22
N LEU A 97 3.86 18.28 -16.26
CA LEU A 97 3.31 16.94 -16.45
C LEU A 97 1.77 16.99 -16.57
N PRO A 98 1.13 15.98 -17.18
CA PRO A 98 -0.30 15.85 -17.07
C PRO A 98 -0.73 15.71 -15.60
N VAL A 99 -1.96 16.14 -15.28
CA VAL A 99 -2.39 16.38 -13.88
C VAL A 99 -2.15 15.17 -12.99
N ALA A 100 -2.56 13.98 -13.44
CA ALA A 100 -2.46 12.77 -12.65
C ALA A 100 -1.01 12.40 -12.32
N GLU A 101 -0.11 12.54 -13.29
CA GLU A 101 1.33 12.32 -13.14
C GLU A 101 1.96 13.39 -12.23
N GLY A 102 1.58 14.65 -12.38
CA GLY A 102 2.04 15.74 -11.52
C GLY A 102 1.62 15.56 -10.06
N CYS A 103 0.36 15.18 -9.82
CA CYS A 103 -0.13 14.79 -8.49
C CYS A 103 0.66 13.61 -7.92
N ALA A 104 1.05 12.66 -8.78
CA ALA A 104 1.86 11.53 -8.39
C ALA A 104 3.27 11.90 -7.98
N GLU A 105 3.92 12.78 -8.74
CA GLU A 105 5.25 13.28 -8.39
C GLU A 105 5.24 14.12 -7.12
N LEU A 106 4.20 14.93 -6.87
CA LEU A 106 4.09 15.64 -5.59
C LEU A 106 3.96 14.69 -4.39
N GLY A 107 3.14 13.65 -4.52
CA GLY A 107 3.01 12.62 -3.48
C GLY A 107 4.33 11.85 -3.25
N ARG A 108 5.05 11.54 -4.34
CA ARG A 108 6.40 10.94 -4.27
C ARG A 108 7.38 11.88 -3.60
N LEU A 109 7.45 13.13 -4.02
CA LEU A 109 8.34 14.15 -3.44
C LEU A 109 8.12 14.24 -1.93
N TYR A 110 6.86 14.40 -1.49
CA TYR A 110 6.56 14.48 -0.07
C TYR A 110 7.05 13.24 0.69
N THR A 111 6.77 12.04 0.17
CA THR A 111 7.23 10.79 0.79
C THR A 111 8.76 10.71 0.85
N HIS A 112 9.46 11.10 -0.22
CA HIS A 112 10.93 11.07 -0.29
C HIS A 112 11.60 12.05 0.68
N LEU A 113 10.99 13.22 0.92
CA LEU A 113 11.49 14.22 1.85
C LEU A 113 11.42 13.79 3.31
N LEU A 114 10.50 12.88 3.67
CA LEU A 114 10.41 12.36 5.03
C LEU A 114 11.65 11.52 5.40
N PRO A 115 12.15 11.54 6.64
CA PRO A 115 13.26 10.68 7.04
C PRO A 115 12.96 9.19 6.80
N SER A 116 13.95 8.41 6.38
CA SER A 116 13.78 6.96 6.11
C SER A 116 13.27 6.19 7.33
N ALA A 117 13.75 6.53 8.53
CA ALA A 117 13.25 5.98 9.80
C ALA A 117 11.77 6.29 10.02
N ARG A 118 11.31 7.49 9.64
CA ARG A 118 9.91 7.89 9.74
C ARG A 118 9.05 7.16 8.72
N ARG A 119 9.48 7.09 7.45
CA ARG A 119 8.80 6.29 6.41
C ARG A 119 8.63 4.82 6.84
N ALA A 120 9.66 4.21 7.40
CA ALA A 120 9.63 2.83 7.85
C ALA A 120 8.76 2.63 9.11
N ALA A 121 8.77 3.59 10.04
CA ALA A 121 7.98 3.53 11.27
C ALA A 121 6.48 3.78 11.02
N GLU A 122 6.16 4.71 10.12
CA GLU A 122 4.79 5.12 9.79
C GLU A 122 4.25 4.36 8.56
N GLY A 123 5.07 3.56 7.88
CA GLY A 123 4.63 2.72 6.75
C GLY A 123 4.22 3.51 5.51
N ILE A 124 4.84 4.66 5.27
CA ILE A 124 4.43 5.63 4.23
C ILE A 124 5.07 5.27 2.90
N TYR A 125 4.23 4.86 1.95
CA TYR A 125 4.65 4.54 0.57
C TYR A 125 3.68 5.13 -0.44
N TYR A 126 4.23 5.83 -1.43
CA TYR A 126 3.43 6.36 -2.53
C TYR A 126 2.96 5.21 -3.44
N THR A 127 1.71 5.27 -3.89
CA THR A 127 1.11 4.23 -4.74
C THR A 127 1.15 4.66 -6.20
N PRO A 128 1.82 3.91 -7.10
CA PRO A 128 1.84 4.20 -8.53
C PRO A 128 0.43 4.35 -9.13
N PRO A 129 0.15 5.38 -9.98
CA PRO A 129 -1.19 5.63 -10.53
C PRO A 129 -1.78 4.44 -11.27
N MET A 130 -0.95 3.61 -11.91
CA MET A 130 -1.42 2.44 -12.65
C MET A 130 -1.99 1.36 -11.74
N LEU A 131 -1.43 1.18 -10.55
CA LEU A 131 -1.95 0.23 -9.56
C LEU A 131 -3.25 0.76 -8.94
N VAL A 132 -3.35 2.07 -8.69
CA VAL A 132 -4.60 2.72 -8.24
C VAL A 132 -5.71 2.46 -9.26
N ARG A 133 -5.44 2.74 -10.54
CA ARG A 133 -6.40 2.57 -11.65
C ARG A 133 -6.86 1.12 -11.79
N ARG A 134 -5.91 0.16 -11.70
CA ARG A 134 -6.22 -1.28 -11.73
C ARG A 134 -7.13 -1.68 -10.58
N LEU A 135 -6.84 -1.21 -9.36
CA LEU A 135 -7.63 -1.54 -8.17
C LEU A 135 -9.04 -0.95 -8.23
N LEU A 136 -9.19 0.29 -8.71
CA LEU A 136 -10.50 0.91 -8.88
C LEU A 136 -11.30 0.31 -10.03
N ASN A 137 -10.66 -0.20 -11.08
CA ASN A 137 -11.34 -1.04 -12.08
C ASN A 137 -11.89 -2.34 -11.46
N LYS A 138 -11.18 -2.95 -10.51
CA LYS A 138 -11.70 -4.11 -9.77
C LYS A 138 -12.90 -3.73 -8.89
N ALA A 139 -12.90 -2.54 -8.29
CA ALA A 139 -14.02 -2.04 -7.51
C ALA A 139 -15.27 -1.81 -8.37
N GLU A 140 -15.12 -1.22 -9.56
CA GLU A 140 -16.21 -1.11 -10.55
C GLU A 140 -16.74 -2.48 -10.97
N TRP A 141 -15.84 -3.41 -11.29
CA TRP A 141 -16.22 -4.78 -11.63
C TRP A 141 -16.97 -5.49 -10.50
N ALA A 142 -16.64 -5.17 -9.23
CA ALA A 142 -17.38 -5.67 -8.06
C ALA A 142 -18.74 -4.98 -7.84
N GLY A 143 -19.04 -3.93 -8.62
CA GLY A 143 -20.33 -3.23 -8.66
C GLY A 143 -20.34 -1.83 -8.05
N HIS A 144 -19.18 -1.18 -7.86
CA HIS A 144 -19.17 0.23 -7.46
C HIS A 144 -19.62 1.14 -8.62
N ASP A 145 -20.61 1.99 -8.35
CA ASP A 145 -21.10 2.99 -9.29
C ASP A 145 -20.58 4.38 -8.91
N TRP A 146 -19.76 4.98 -9.76
CA TRP A 146 -19.21 6.33 -9.55
C TRP A 146 -20.23 7.46 -9.70
N LEU A 147 -21.38 7.20 -10.35
CA LEU A 147 -22.43 8.21 -10.47
C LEU A 147 -23.15 8.43 -9.14
N THR A 148 -23.37 7.37 -8.36
CA THR A 148 -24.22 7.41 -7.16
C THR A 148 -23.51 7.00 -5.86
N GLY A 149 -22.43 6.24 -5.96
CA GLY A 149 -21.72 5.66 -4.84
C GLY A 149 -20.89 6.66 -4.03
N SER A 150 -20.78 6.39 -2.73
CA SER A 150 -19.83 7.07 -1.84
C SER A 150 -18.54 6.25 -1.71
N ALA A 151 -17.41 6.93 -1.60
CA ALA A 151 -16.10 6.33 -1.39
C ALA A 151 -15.30 7.05 -0.30
N ILE A 152 -14.51 6.29 0.47
CA ILE A 152 -13.56 6.82 1.43
C ILE A 152 -12.17 6.19 1.27
N ASP A 153 -11.13 7.01 1.43
CA ASP A 153 -9.79 6.53 1.74
C ASP A 153 -9.43 6.90 3.19
N PRO A 154 -9.43 5.93 4.13
CA PRO A 154 -9.20 6.19 5.56
C PRO A 154 -7.71 6.32 5.93
N SER A 155 -6.82 6.39 4.94
CA SER A 155 -5.39 6.63 5.08
C SER A 155 -4.88 7.29 3.79
N CYS A 156 -5.48 8.44 3.44
CA CYS A 156 -5.42 8.97 2.08
C CYS A 156 -4.07 9.51 1.65
N GLY A 157 -3.17 9.79 2.60
CA GLY A 157 -1.83 10.34 2.34
C GLY A 157 -1.91 11.54 1.41
N GLY A 158 -1.12 11.53 0.33
CA GLY A 158 -1.14 12.57 -0.71
C GLY A 158 -2.32 12.50 -1.69
N GLY A 159 -3.34 11.66 -1.45
CA GLY A 159 -4.61 11.69 -2.18
C GLY A 159 -4.67 10.87 -3.47
N ALA A 160 -3.76 9.92 -3.70
CA ALA A 160 -3.68 9.17 -4.96
C ALA A 160 -5.01 8.48 -5.35
N PHE A 161 -5.67 7.82 -4.40
CA PHE A 161 -6.98 7.19 -4.62
C PHE A 161 -8.11 8.21 -4.75
N LEU A 162 -8.03 9.34 -4.04
CA LEU A 162 -9.03 10.41 -4.12
C LEU A 162 -8.99 11.13 -5.47
N VAL A 163 -7.79 11.33 -6.04
CA VAL A 163 -7.59 11.89 -7.39
C VAL A 163 -8.26 11.02 -8.45
N GLU A 164 -8.00 9.72 -8.43
CA GLU A 164 -8.62 8.78 -9.36
C GLU A 164 -10.15 8.69 -9.13
N GLY A 165 -10.59 8.65 -7.87
CA GLY A 165 -12.01 8.64 -7.53
C GLY A 165 -12.75 9.91 -7.98
N ALA A 166 -12.15 11.09 -7.82
CA ALA A 166 -12.71 12.36 -8.29
C ALA A 166 -12.77 12.41 -9.82
N THR A 167 -11.72 11.93 -10.49
CA THR A 167 -11.68 11.82 -11.96
C THR A 167 -12.84 10.96 -12.48
N ARG A 168 -13.06 9.78 -11.90
CA ARG A 168 -14.15 8.87 -12.31
C ARG A 168 -15.53 9.40 -11.97
N THR A 169 -15.68 10.02 -10.80
CA THR A 169 -16.94 10.64 -10.38
C THR A 169 -17.31 11.80 -11.33
N ALA A 170 -16.35 12.65 -11.70
CA ALA A 170 -16.56 13.72 -12.67
C ALA A 170 -16.90 13.17 -14.07
N ALA A 171 -16.17 12.14 -14.53
CA ALA A 171 -16.41 11.48 -15.82
C ALA A 171 -17.79 10.81 -15.90
N ALA A 172 -18.34 10.35 -14.78
CA ALA A 172 -19.70 9.81 -14.71
C ALA A 172 -20.80 10.88 -14.83
N MET A 173 -20.45 12.18 -14.74
CA MET A 173 -21.39 13.30 -14.75
C MET A 173 -21.09 14.33 -15.86
N PRO A 174 -20.96 13.92 -17.15
CA PRO A 174 -20.43 14.79 -18.22
C PRO A 174 -21.27 16.05 -18.49
N ASN A 175 -22.56 16.02 -18.14
CA ASN A 175 -23.51 17.10 -18.39
C ASN A 175 -23.89 17.87 -17.11
N ALA A 176 -23.24 17.60 -15.97
CA ALA A 176 -23.55 18.30 -14.73
C ALA A 176 -23.03 19.74 -14.79
N GLU A 177 -23.81 20.68 -14.25
CA GLU A 177 -23.35 22.04 -14.03
C GLU A 177 -22.10 22.02 -13.10
N PRO A 178 -21.04 22.79 -13.39
CA PRO A 178 -19.78 22.72 -12.66
C PRO A 178 -19.89 22.83 -11.13
N ALA A 179 -20.67 23.76 -10.58
CA ALA A 179 -20.84 23.89 -9.13
C ALA A 179 -21.59 22.69 -8.50
N ILE A 180 -22.61 22.16 -9.20
CA ILE A 180 -23.31 20.93 -8.80
C ILE A 180 -22.36 19.73 -8.82
N MET A 181 -21.50 19.62 -9.84
CA MET A 181 -20.49 18.56 -9.93
C MET A 181 -19.54 18.60 -8.72
N LEU A 182 -19.02 19.78 -8.36
CA LEU A 182 -18.15 19.96 -7.20
C LEU A 182 -18.86 19.56 -5.89
N ALA A 183 -20.10 19.99 -5.70
CA ALA A 183 -20.90 19.63 -4.52
C ALA A 183 -21.18 18.12 -4.46
N ALA A 184 -21.46 17.49 -5.60
CA ALA A 184 -21.71 16.05 -5.69
C ALA A 184 -20.46 15.23 -5.37
N ILE A 185 -19.30 15.61 -5.92
CA ILE A 185 -18.01 14.99 -5.59
C ILE A 185 -17.72 15.13 -4.09
N ALA A 186 -17.91 16.34 -3.54
CA ALA A 186 -17.73 16.57 -2.11
C ALA A 186 -18.80 15.91 -1.22
N GLY A 187 -19.93 15.46 -1.76
CA GLY A 187 -20.89 14.63 -1.03
C GLY A 187 -20.51 13.15 -1.01
N ARG A 188 -19.69 12.70 -1.97
CA ARG A 188 -19.43 11.28 -2.22
C ARG A 188 -18.03 10.82 -1.83
N LEU A 189 -17.03 11.70 -1.90
CA LEU A 189 -15.65 11.36 -1.58
C LEU A 189 -15.24 11.88 -0.21
N ARG A 190 -14.55 11.04 0.55
CA ARG A 190 -13.95 11.39 1.84
C ARG A 190 -12.53 10.85 1.92
N GLY A 191 -11.63 11.61 2.56
CA GLY A 191 -10.28 11.16 2.89
C GLY A 191 -9.97 11.42 4.35
N TRP A 192 -9.46 10.43 5.07
CA TRP A 192 -8.87 10.63 6.39
C TRP A 192 -7.38 10.33 6.33
N ASP A 193 -6.59 11.16 7.01
CA ASP A 193 -5.20 10.82 7.30
C ASP A 193 -4.78 11.42 8.64
N ILE A 194 -3.78 10.82 9.29
CA ILE A 194 -3.22 11.37 10.54
C ILE A 194 -2.29 12.55 10.28
N ASP A 195 -1.77 12.68 9.06
CA ASP A 195 -0.83 13.72 8.68
C ASP A 195 -1.58 14.95 8.11
N PRO A 196 -1.49 16.12 8.79
CA PRO A 196 -2.13 17.34 8.32
C PRO A 196 -1.64 17.79 6.94
N LEU A 197 -0.35 17.60 6.64
CA LEU A 197 0.21 18.00 5.36
C LEU A 197 -0.27 17.07 4.23
N GLY A 198 -0.31 15.75 4.49
CA GLY A 198 -0.95 14.78 3.61
C GLY A 198 -2.40 15.15 3.29
N CYS A 199 -3.22 15.42 4.32
CA CYS A 199 -4.62 15.84 4.12
C CYS A 199 -4.75 17.11 3.27
N TRP A 200 -3.91 18.12 3.53
CA TRP A 200 -3.87 19.36 2.76
C TRP A 200 -3.45 19.11 1.31
N LEU A 201 -2.39 18.32 1.11
CA LEU A 201 -1.89 17.96 -0.21
C LEU A 201 -2.97 17.21 -1.00
N ALA A 202 -3.63 16.22 -0.38
CA ALA A 202 -4.71 15.45 -0.95
C ALA A 202 -5.88 16.34 -1.42
N GLN A 203 -6.27 17.35 -0.64
CA GLN A 203 -7.31 18.31 -1.02
C GLN A 203 -6.91 19.08 -2.29
N ILE A 204 -5.71 19.68 -2.32
CA ILE A 204 -5.28 20.49 -3.45
C ILE A 204 -5.06 19.66 -4.71
N VAL A 205 -4.58 18.42 -4.62
CA VAL A 205 -4.40 17.59 -5.82
C VAL A 205 -5.74 17.12 -6.41
N VAL A 206 -6.75 16.88 -5.57
CA VAL A 206 -8.10 16.58 -6.06
C VAL A 206 -8.70 17.82 -6.73
N GLU A 207 -8.54 19.00 -6.15
CA GLU A 207 -8.99 20.23 -6.78
C GLU A 207 -8.27 20.51 -8.10
N ALA A 208 -7.00 20.12 -8.25
CA ALA A 208 -6.26 20.31 -9.50
C ALA A 208 -6.86 19.55 -10.68
N VAL A 209 -7.45 18.38 -10.43
CA VAL A 209 -8.21 17.61 -11.44
C VAL A 209 -9.50 18.34 -11.84
N LEU A 210 -10.07 19.11 -10.92
CA LEU A 210 -11.35 19.80 -11.05
C LEU A 210 -11.19 21.29 -11.36
N LEU A 211 -9.98 21.74 -11.71
CA LEU A 211 -9.69 23.14 -12.01
C LEU A 211 -10.60 23.74 -13.08
N PRO A 212 -10.90 23.05 -14.20
CA PRO A 212 -11.84 23.58 -15.19
C PRO A 212 -13.20 23.93 -14.57
N GLN A 213 -13.73 23.05 -13.72
CA GLN A 213 -15.02 23.25 -13.05
C GLN A 213 -14.95 24.36 -12.00
N ILE A 214 -13.83 24.44 -11.26
CA ILE A 214 -13.59 25.49 -10.28
C ILE A 214 -13.54 26.87 -10.94
N ILE A 215 -12.83 26.99 -12.06
CA ILE A 215 -12.70 28.24 -12.82
C ILE A 215 -14.04 28.65 -13.42
N LEU A 216 -14.75 27.72 -14.08
CA LEU A 216 -16.04 28.02 -14.72
C LEU A 216 -17.14 28.40 -13.72
N SER A 217 -17.20 27.75 -12.56
CA SER A 217 -18.22 28.05 -11.54
C SER A 217 -17.86 29.22 -10.62
N GLY A 218 -16.58 29.56 -10.51
CA GLY A 218 -16.07 30.41 -9.43
C GLY A 218 -16.25 29.82 -8.02
N LYS A 219 -16.52 28.51 -7.91
CA LYS A 219 -16.68 27.79 -6.63
C LYS A 219 -15.53 26.83 -6.41
N ARG A 220 -15.15 26.66 -5.15
CA ARG A 220 -14.15 25.66 -4.73
C ARG A 220 -14.82 24.34 -4.41
N LEU A 221 -14.05 23.25 -4.51
CA LEU A 221 -14.46 21.96 -3.97
C LEU A 221 -14.61 22.12 -2.44
N PRO A 222 -15.78 21.79 -1.86
CA PRO A 222 -15.90 21.73 -0.40
C PRO A 222 -14.89 20.73 0.18
N GLN A 223 -14.49 20.94 1.44
CA GLN A 223 -13.48 20.09 2.07
C GLN A 223 -13.90 18.61 2.09
N ILE A 224 -13.06 17.74 1.52
CA ILE A 224 -13.26 16.28 1.50
C ILE A 224 -12.24 15.52 2.35
N THR A 225 -11.10 16.15 2.68
CA THR A 225 -10.05 15.55 3.51
C THR A 225 -10.11 16.03 4.95
N GLU A 226 -9.88 15.13 5.90
CA GLU A 226 -9.95 15.43 7.33
C GLU A 226 -8.76 14.80 8.07
N CYS A 227 -8.05 15.61 8.86
CA CYS A 227 -6.95 15.13 9.70
C CYS A 227 -7.51 14.31 10.87
N ARG A 228 -7.54 12.98 10.73
CA ARG A 228 -8.17 12.04 11.66
C ARG A 228 -7.38 10.74 11.75
N ASP A 229 -7.26 10.23 12.98
CA ASP A 229 -6.80 8.87 13.22
C ASP A 229 -7.96 7.89 12.98
N ALA A 230 -7.90 7.19 11.84
CA ALA A 230 -8.91 6.23 11.45
C ALA A 230 -9.09 5.10 12.48
N LEU A 231 -8.03 4.67 13.17
CA LEU A 231 -8.11 3.64 14.21
C LEU A 231 -8.90 4.11 15.44
N LYS A 232 -9.03 5.42 15.63
CA LYS A 232 -9.83 6.02 16.71
C LYS A 232 -11.23 6.40 16.25
N TYR A 233 -11.38 6.95 15.05
CA TYR A 233 -12.62 7.60 14.61
C TYR A 233 -13.63 6.67 13.91
N PHE A 234 -13.20 5.50 13.43
CA PHE A 234 -14.01 4.66 12.52
C PHE A 234 -15.41 4.29 13.02
N GLU A 235 -15.64 4.23 14.33
CA GLU A 235 -16.93 3.85 14.93
C GLU A 235 -18.06 4.80 14.51
N LYS A 236 -17.75 6.09 14.27
CA LYS A 236 -18.71 7.08 13.78
C LYS A 236 -19.08 6.91 12.30
N GLY A 237 -18.28 6.14 11.56
CA GLY A 237 -18.42 5.93 10.11
C GLY A 237 -19.05 4.59 9.72
N LYS A 238 -19.62 3.84 10.68
CA LYS A 238 -20.10 2.47 10.45
C LYS A 238 -21.06 2.38 9.28
N GLY A 239 -20.71 1.58 8.27
CA GLY A 239 -21.59 1.25 7.15
C GLY A 239 -21.98 2.42 6.24
N GLN A 240 -21.22 3.51 6.22
CA GLN A 240 -21.59 4.73 5.47
C GLN A 240 -21.13 4.70 4.00
N PHE A 241 -20.11 3.91 3.68
CA PHE A 241 -19.42 4.01 2.39
C PHE A 241 -19.72 2.84 1.46
N GLY A 242 -20.04 3.15 0.20
CA GLY A 242 -20.17 2.15 -0.86
C GLY A 242 -18.83 1.54 -1.25
N LEU A 243 -17.75 2.31 -1.15
CA LEU A 243 -16.37 1.89 -1.40
C LEU A 243 -15.45 2.38 -0.28
N VAL A 244 -14.61 1.50 0.24
CA VAL A 244 -13.44 1.87 1.04
C VAL A 244 -12.20 1.50 0.23
N MET A 245 -11.38 2.48 -0.12
CA MET A 245 -10.23 2.32 -1.01
C MET A 245 -8.96 2.83 -0.34
N GLY A 246 -7.79 2.41 -0.79
CA GLY A 246 -6.54 3.00 -0.29
C GLY A 246 -5.34 2.06 -0.27
N ASN A 247 -4.23 2.64 0.16
CA ASN A 247 -3.00 1.93 0.53
C ASN A 247 -2.77 2.14 2.05
N PRO A 248 -3.37 1.31 2.93
CA PRO A 248 -3.23 1.46 4.36
C PRO A 248 -1.77 1.35 4.83
N ALA A 249 -1.39 2.12 5.84
CA ALA A 249 -0.04 2.14 6.39
C ALA A 249 0.49 0.74 6.81
N PHE A 250 1.76 0.45 6.48
CA PHE A 250 2.40 -0.84 6.79
C PHE A 250 3.24 -0.76 8.05
N GLY A 251 3.07 -1.69 9.00
CA GLY A 251 3.98 -1.75 10.14
C GLY A 251 3.46 -2.53 11.32
N LYS A 252 4.39 -3.09 12.09
CA LYS A 252 4.09 -3.66 13.41
C LYS A 252 4.03 -2.53 14.43
N ILE A 253 3.03 -2.55 15.29
CA ILE A 253 2.93 -1.60 16.40
C ILE A 253 2.89 -2.31 17.74
N LYS A 254 3.26 -1.58 18.80
CA LYS A 254 3.20 -2.10 20.16
C LYS A 254 1.74 -2.31 20.56
N LYS A 255 1.42 -3.54 20.99
CA LYS A 255 0.09 -3.89 21.47
C LYS A 255 -0.23 -3.18 22.78
N THR A 256 -1.39 -2.53 22.85
CA THR A 256 -1.99 -2.06 24.11
C THR A 256 -3.23 -2.89 24.45
N ALA A 257 -3.66 -2.85 25.72
CA ALA A 257 -4.87 -3.54 26.15
C ALA A 257 -6.14 -2.99 25.47
N GLU A 258 -6.18 -1.68 25.23
CA GLU A 258 -7.26 -1.03 24.49
C GLU A 258 -7.35 -1.53 23.04
N MET A 259 -6.24 -1.52 22.30
CA MET A 259 -6.21 -2.06 20.93
C MET A 259 -6.63 -3.53 20.90
N GLY A 260 -6.13 -4.33 21.86
CA GLY A 260 -6.45 -5.75 21.96
C GLY A 260 -7.94 -6.01 22.16
N ARG A 261 -8.65 -5.13 22.89
CA ARG A 261 -10.11 -5.19 23.03
C ARG A 261 -10.82 -4.68 21.77
N LYS A 262 -10.43 -3.50 21.28
CA LYS A 262 -11.10 -2.81 20.15
C LYS A 262 -11.06 -3.64 18.87
N PHE A 263 -9.94 -4.30 18.60
CA PHE A 263 -9.72 -5.10 17.40
C PHE A 263 -9.66 -6.61 17.71
N ALA A 264 -10.32 -7.07 18.77
CA ALA A 264 -10.28 -8.48 19.18
C ALA A 264 -10.74 -9.46 18.08
N ARG A 265 -11.66 -9.00 17.20
CA ARG A 265 -12.21 -9.81 16.10
C ARG A 265 -11.21 -10.07 14.97
N SER A 266 -10.24 -9.19 14.75
CA SER A 266 -9.28 -9.27 13.64
C SER A 266 -7.83 -9.50 14.10
N LEU A 267 -7.46 -9.09 15.31
CA LEU A 267 -6.11 -9.22 15.85
C LEU A 267 -5.82 -10.62 16.40
N TYR A 268 -4.68 -11.17 16.00
CA TYR A 268 -4.07 -12.33 16.63
C TYR A 268 -2.56 -12.12 16.80
N GLY A 269 -2.03 -12.31 18.01
CA GLY A 269 -0.60 -12.08 18.29
C GLY A 269 -0.20 -10.60 18.21
N HIS A 270 0.79 -10.28 17.37
CA HIS A 270 1.34 -8.93 17.22
C HIS A 270 0.49 -8.07 16.27
N PRO A 271 0.04 -6.88 16.70
CA PRO A 271 -0.73 -5.98 15.83
C PRO A 271 0.05 -5.50 14.62
N ASN A 272 -0.67 -5.36 13.51
CA ASN A 272 -0.17 -4.76 12.28
C ASN A 272 -1.16 -3.67 11.80
N LEU A 273 -0.64 -2.51 11.43
CA LEU A 273 -1.43 -1.34 11.00
C LEU A 273 -2.37 -1.67 9.84
N TYR A 274 -1.88 -2.24 8.74
CA TYR A 274 -2.74 -2.54 7.60
C TYR A 274 -3.83 -3.55 7.95
N GLY A 275 -3.53 -4.51 8.85
CA GLY A 275 -4.51 -5.49 9.30
C GLY A 275 -5.66 -4.84 10.10
N MET A 276 -5.34 -3.90 10.99
CA MET A 276 -6.36 -3.14 11.72
C MET A 276 -7.10 -2.15 10.81
N LEU A 277 -6.41 -1.49 9.88
CA LEU A 277 -7.04 -0.61 8.90
C LEU A 277 -7.94 -1.38 7.91
N THR A 278 -7.67 -2.66 7.68
CA THR A 278 -8.56 -3.56 6.92
C THR A 278 -9.82 -3.87 7.73
N ASP A 279 -9.71 -4.09 9.05
CA ASP A 279 -10.89 -4.21 9.93
C ASP A 279 -11.72 -2.92 9.96
N VAL A 280 -11.05 -1.76 10.06
CA VAL A 280 -11.69 -0.44 9.89
C VAL A 280 -12.43 -0.35 8.56
N ALA A 281 -11.83 -0.83 7.46
CA ALA A 281 -12.49 -0.82 6.15
C ALA A 281 -13.78 -1.64 6.13
N VAL A 282 -13.76 -2.85 6.72
CA VAL A 282 -14.96 -3.68 6.88
C VAL A 282 -16.02 -2.94 7.71
N HIS A 283 -15.61 -2.21 8.73
CA HIS A 283 -16.53 -1.42 9.56
C HIS A 283 -17.17 -0.24 8.80
N LEU A 284 -16.38 0.49 8.00
CA LEU A 284 -16.81 1.67 7.25
C LEU A 284 -17.68 1.32 6.02
N ALA A 285 -17.40 0.18 5.38
CA ALA A 285 -18.13 -0.27 4.20
C ALA A 285 -19.58 -0.68 4.53
N LYS A 286 -20.53 -0.35 3.66
CA LYS A 286 -21.95 -0.75 3.75
C LYS A 286 -22.09 -2.27 3.94
N ALA A 287 -23.01 -2.72 4.80
CA ALA A 287 -23.07 -4.12 5.26
C ALA A 287 -23.30 -5.17 4.16
N ASP A 288 -24.13 -4.84 3.15
CA ASP A 288 -24.56 -5.84 2.14
C ASP A 288 -24.14 -5.50 0.71
N SER A 289 -23.47 -4.36 0.53
CA SER A 289 -23.06 -3.86 -0.80
C SER A 289 -21.69 -3.18 -0.81
N GLY A 290 -21.12 -2.92 0.36
CA GLY A 290 -19.86 -2.21 0.50
C GLY A 290 -18.71 -2.99 -0.11
N ILE A 291 -17.87 -2.28 -0.87
CA ILE A 291 -16.68 -2.82 -1.51
C ILE A 291 -15.45 -2.28 -0.78
N ILE A 292 -14.43 -3.11 -0.61
CA ILE A 292 -13.13 -2.72 -0.05
C ILE A 292 -12.08 -3.01 -1.10
N ALA A 293 -11.36 -1.99 -1.55
CA ALA A 293 -10.37 -2.07 -2.61
C ALA A 293 -9.01 -1.58 -2.07
N TYR A 294 -8.21 -2.50 -1.55
CA TYR A 294 -6.99 -2.20 -0.79
C TYR A 294 -5.72 -2.76 -1.42
N LEU A 295 -4.65 -1.97 -1.34
CA LEU A 295 -3.28 -2.40 -1.60
C LEU A 295 -2.60 -2.74 -0.27
N THR A 296 -2.22 -4.00 -0.05
CA THR A 296 -1.64 -4.45 1.23
C THR A 296 -0.51 -5.46 1.02
N PRO A 297 0.38 -5.69 2.00
CA PRO A 297 1.36 -6.78 1.91
C PRO A 297 0.67 -8.15 1.86
N THR A 298 1.26 -9.12 1.15
CA THR A 298 0.65 -10.46 0.98
C THR A 298 0.62 -11.31 2.26
N SER A 299 1.24 -10.84 3.34
CA SER A 299 1.35 -11.60 4.61
C SER A 299 0.01 -12.00 5.23
N TYR A 300 -1.10 -11.29 4.97
CA TYR A 300 -2.41 -11.68 5.50
C TYR A 300 -2.98 -12.96 4.87
N LEU A 301 -2.52 -13.32 3.67
CA LEU A 301 -3.01 -14.50 2.94
C LEU A 301 -2.71 -15.80 3.70
N SER A 302 -1.54 -15.91 4.35
CA SER A 302 -1.12 -17.15 5.01
C SER A 302 -0.57 -16.98 6.42
N GLY A 303 -0.17 -15.76 6.81
CA GLY A 303 0.46 -15.50 8.10
C GLY A 303 -0.43 -15.85 9.29
N GLU A 304 0.14 -16.52 10.29
CA GLU A 304 -0.60 -16.95 11.48
C GLU A 304 -1.20 -15.77 12.27
N TYR A 305 -0.49 -14.65 12.36
CA TYR A 305 -0.98 -13.40 13.00
C TYR A 305 -2.21 -12.78 12.31
N PHE A 306 -2.53 -13.19 11.10
CA PHE A 306 -3.68 -12.70 10.34
C PHE A 306 -4.85 -13.68 10.27
N LYS A 307 -4.83 -14.79 11.02
CA LYS A 307 -5.93 -15.77 10.97
C LYS A 307 -7.28 -15.19 11.41
N ASN A 308 -7.29 -14.32 12.42
CA ASN A 308 -8.52 -13.66 12.87
C ASN A 308 -9.02 -12.66 11.82
N LEU A 309 -8.11 -11.93 11.16
CA LEU A 309 -8.47 -11.09 10.02
C LEU A 309 -9.04 -11.92 8.86
N ARG A 310 -8.41 -13.04 8.47
CA ARG A 310 -8.95 -13.92 7.43
C ARG A 310 -10.31 -14.50 7.80
N LYS A 311 -10.53 -14.83 9.07
CA LYS A 311 -11.84 -15.24 9.58
C LYS A 311 -12.88 -14.12 9.37
N LEU A 312 -12.59 -12.91 9.84
CA LEU A 312 -13.43 -11.73 9.64
C LEU A 312 -13.77 -11.52 8.15
N LEU A 313 -12.79 -11.58 7.27
CA LEU A 313 -13.01 -11.39 5.83
C LEU A 313 -13.86 -12.52 5.22
N ALA A 314 -13.61 -13.78 5.59
CA ALA A 314 -14.41 -14.91 5.10
C ALA A 314 -15.88 -14.85 5.56
N GLU A 315 -16.16 -14.21 6.69
CA GLU A 315 -17.50 -14.08 7.28
C GLU A 315 -18.22 -12.80 6.83
N GLU A 316 -17.54 -11.66 6.74
CA GLU A 316 -18.18 -10.36 6.51
C GLU A 316 -17.84 -9.68 5.18
N ALA A 317 -16.73 -10.04 4.52
CA ALA A 317 -16.21 -9.33 3.35
C ALA A 317 -15.38 -10.24 2.42
N ARG A 318 -16.05 -11.17 1.72
CA ARG A 318 -15.36 -12.18 0.90
C ARG A 318 -14.65 -11.54 -0.29
N PRO A 319 -13.47 -12.06 -0.69
CA PRO A 319 -12.73 -11.55 -1.83
C PRO A 319 -13.50 -11.77 -3.14
N VAL A 320 -13.57 -10.74 -3.96
CA VAL A 320 -14.04 -10.79 -5.35
C VAL A 320 -12.84 -11.07 -6.28
N SER A 321 -11.72 -10.39 -6.03
CA SER A 321 -10.45 -10.64 -6.71
C SER A 321 -9.24 -10.31 -5.84
N ILE A 322 -8.14 -11.01 -6.07
CA ILE A 322 -6.83 -10.72 -5.48
C ILE A 322 -5.80 -10.77 -6.60
N ASP A 323 -5.16 -9.63 -6.89
CA ASP A 323 -4.05 -9.56 -7.82
C ASP A 323 -2.74 -9.39 -7.05
N ILE A 324 -1.74 -10.23 -7.31
CA ILE A 324 -0.42 -10.13 -6.67
C ILE A 324 0.52 -9.31 -7.56
N VAL A 325 1.12 -8.26 -7.01
CA VAL A 325 2.15 -7.48 -7.72
C VAL A 325 3.50 -8.11 -7.47
N GLU A 326 4.17 -8.57 -8.53
CA GLU A 326 5.44 -9.27 -8.42
C GLU A 326 6.57 -8.33 -7.97
N SER A 327 7.26 -8.69 -6.88
CA SER A 327 8.21 -7.83 -6.13
C SER A 327 9.50 -7.43 -6.88
N ARG A 328 9.65 -7.74 -8.18
CA ARG A 328 10.86 -7.42 -8.96
C ARG A 328 10.80 -6.09 -9.72
N THR A 329 9.72 -5.34 -9.53
CA THR A 329 9.44 -4.16 -10.34
C THR A 329 9.89 -2.87 -9.67
N ALA A 330 10.43 -1.94 -10.45
CA ALA A 330 10.85 -0.59 -10.03
C ALA A 330 9.72 0.27 -9.39
N ALA A 331 8.47 -0.20 -9.46
CA ALA A 331 7.26 0.48 -8.99
C ALA A 331 7.23 0.80 -7.50
N PHE A 332 7.97 0.06 -6.66
CA PHE A 332 8.13 0.36 -5.24
C PHE A 332 9.61 0.38 -4.85
N THR A 333 10.26 1.51 -5.10
CA THR A 333 11.63 1.74 -4.64
C THR A 333 11.71 1.62 -3.10
N GLY A 334 12.45 0.61 -2.61
CA GLY A 334 12.67 0.39 -1.18
C GLY A 334 11.63 -0.47 -0.44
N VAL A 335 10.62 -1.03 -1.13
CA VAL A 335 9.70 -2.02 -0.53
C VAL A 335 10.13 -3.43 -0.93
N LEU A 336 10.74 -4.16 0.00
CA LEU A 336 11.15 -5.57 -0.20
C LEU A 336 9.99 -6.58 -0.13
N GLN A 337 8.75 -6.11 -0.01
CA GLN A 337 7.58 -6.94 0.26
C GLN A 337 6.66 -6.98 -0.96
N GLU A 338 6.29 -8.20 -1.34
CA GLU A 338 5.22 -8.45 -2.30
C GLU A 338 3.90 -7.87 -1.77
N VAL A 339 3.15 -7.19 -2.64
CA VAL A 339 1.86 -6.57 -2.32
C VAL A 339 0.72 -7.22 -3.11
N ALA A 340 -0.48 -7.18 -2.53
CA ALA A 340 -1.72 -7.63 -3.13
C ALA A 340 -2.68 -6.46 -3.31
N LEU A 341 -3.30 -6.39 -4.49
CA LEU A 341 -4.45 -5.55 -4.79
C LEU A 341 -5.70 -6.40 -4.56
N SER A 342 -6.36 -6.16 -3.44
CA SER A 342 -7.48 -6.96 -2.95
C SER A 342 -8.79 -6.20 -3.11
N CYS A 343 -9.72 -6.77 -3.87
CA CYS A 343 -11.10 -6.30 -3.94
C CYS A 343 -12.00 -7.27 -3.17
N LEU A 344 -12.63 -6.79 -2.10
CA LEU A 344 -13.50 -7.53 -1.21
C LEU A 344 -14.91 -6.95 -1.27
N LYS A 345 -15.94 -7.76 -1.03
CA LYS A 345 -17.33 -7.30 -1.02
C LYS A 345 -18.06 -7.82 0.22
N ARG A 346 -18.68 -6.90 0.95
CA ARG A 346 -19.51 -7.24 2.11
C ARG A 346 -20.83 -7.86 1.68
N GLY A 347 -21.34 -8.80 2.48
CA GLY A 347 -22.55 -9.57 2.17
C GLY A 347 -22.38 -10.62 1.05
N ARG A 348 -21.19 -10.71 0.44
CA ARG A 348 -20.91 -11.69 -0.62
C ARG A 348 -20.88 -13.11 -0.07
N THR A 349 -21.53 -14.05 -0.78
CA THR A 349 -21.65 -15.46 -0.39
C THR A 349 -20.82 -16.41 -1.25
N GLU A 350 -20.28 -16.00 -2.39
CA GLU A 350 -19.43 -16.88 -3.18
C GLU A 350 -18.06 -17.07 -2.51
N ASN A 351 -17.57 -18.31 -2.52
CA ASN A 351 -16.27 -18.69 -1.95
C ASN A 351 -15.13 -18.63 -2.96
N ARG A 352 -15.40 -18.19 -4.20
CA ARG A 352 -14.41 -18.15 -5.29
C ARG A 352 -14.04 -16.71 -5.61
N ALA A 353 -12.76 -16.41 -5.77
CA ALA A 353 -12.25 -15.09 -6.13
C ALA A 353 -11.28 -15.18 -7.32
N ALA A 354 -11.34 -14.23 -8.24
CA ALA A 354 -10.40 -14.20 -9.37
C ALA A 354 -8.98 -13.89 -8.90
N CYS A 355 -7.99 -14.59 -9.45
CA CYS A 355 -6.58 -14.40 -9.11
C CYS A 355 -5.75 -14.05 -10.33
N SER A 356 -4.95 -13.00 -10.19
CA SER A 356 -4.01 -12.57 -11.23
C SER A 356 -2.64 -12.29 -10.64
N VAL A 357 -1.60 -12.32 -11.47
CA VAL A 357 -0.29 -11.75 -11.14
C VAL A 357 -0.06 -10.55 -12.04
N ILE A 358 0.47 -9.48 -11.46
CA ILE A 358 0.75 -8.22 -12.12
C ILE A 358 2.27 -8.05 -12.19
N HIS A 359 2.73 -7.79 -13.41
CA HIS A 359 4.09 -7.38 -13.71
C HIS A 359 4.05 -5.92 -14.13
N VAL A 360 4.96 -5.13 -13.56
CA VAL A 360 5.06 -3.69 -13.82
C VAL A 360 6.35 -3.47 -14.58
N ASP A 361 6.20 -3.23 -15.87
CA ASP A 361 7.29 -3.00 -16.81
C ASP A 361 7.34 -1.51 -17.17
N ALA A 362 8.39 -1.07 -17.86
CA ALA A 362 8.53 0.32 -18.32
C ALA A 362 7.31 0.80 -19.14
N ASP A 363 6.75 -0.11 -19.94
CA ASP A 363 5.64 0.15 -20.86
C ASP A 363 4.25 0.06 -20.20
N GLY A 364 4.18 -0.26 -18.90
CA GLY A 364 2.92 -0.31 -18.14
C GLY A 364 2.69 -1.61 -17.36
N LEU A 365 1.43 -2.04 -17.28
CA LEU A 365 1.03 -3.23 -16.51
C LEU A 365 0.74 -4.41 -17.43
N ARG A 366 1.48 -5.51 -17.26
CA ARG A 366 1.12 -6.82 -17.79
C ARG A 366 0.41 -7.64 -16.72
N VAL A 367 -0.73 -8.22 -17.05
CA VAL A 367 -1.57 -8.97 -16.11
C VAL A 367 -1.75 -10.40 -16.60
N ASP A 368 -1.32 -11.36 -15.78
CA ASP A 368 -1.50 -12.79 -16.03
C ASP A 368 -2.68 -13.31 -15.20
N GLU A 369 -3.77 -13.67 -15.85
CA GLU A 369 -4.93 -14.29 -15.21
C GLU A 369 -4.62 -15.78 -14.92
N ASN A 370 -4.53 -16.12 -13.64
CA ASN A 370 -3.97 -17.39 -13.17
C ASN A 370 -5.00 -18.35 -12.56
N GLY A 371 -6.28 -18.02 -12.66
CA GLY A 371 -7.38 -18.84 -12.17
C GLY A 371 -8.06 -18.20 -10.97
N ALA A 372 -8.35 -19.00 -9.95
CA ALA A 372 -9.14 -18.54 -8.81
C ALA A 372 -8.64 -19.07 -7.47
N LEU A 373 -8.79 -18.24 -6.45
CA LEU A 373 -8.77 -18.64 -5.05
C LEU A 373 -10.13 -19.26 -4.71
N VAL A 374 -10.13 -20.40 -4.03
CA VAL A 374 -11.29 -20.92 -3.32
C VAL A 374 -11.03 -20.79 -1.83
N LEU A 375 -11.92 -20.11 -1.11
CA LEU A 375 -11.79 -19.94 0.33
C LEU A 375 -11.81 -21.30 1.04
N PRO A 376 -10.94 -21.52 2.03
CA PRO A 376 -10.94 -22.76 2.79
C PRO A 376 -12.25 -22.91 3.57
N PRO A 377 -12.72 -24.15 3.81
CA PRO A 377 -13.98 -24.40 4.51
C PRO A 377 -13.95 -23.91 5.95
N LYS A 378 -12.77 -23.91 6.59
CA LYS A 378 -12.57 -23.39 7.93
C LYS A 378 -12.09 -21.93 7.87
N PRO A 379 -12.89 -20.96 8.38
CA PRO A 379 -12.48 -19.57 8.44
C PRO A 379 -11.16 -19.37 9.19
N GLY A 380 -10.30 -18.51 8.65
CA GLY A 380 -9.00 -18.20 9.22
C GLY A 380 -7.84 -19.08 8.75
N GLU A 381 -8.10 -20.18 8.04
CA GLU A 381 -7.05 -20.95 7.38
C GLU A 381 -6.36 -20.14 6.25
N PRO A 382 -5.12 -20.50 5.87
CA PRO A 382 -4.42 -19.83 4.78
C PRO A 382 -5.20 -19.83 3.46
N TRP A 383 -5.15 -18.71 2.75
CA TRP A 383 -5.65 -18.56 1.39
C TRP A 383 -4.51 -18.91 0.44
N ILE A 384 -4.71 -19.93 -0.39
CA ILE A 384 -3.72 -20.41 -1.36
C ILE A 384 -4.14 -19.92 -2.73
N LEU A 385 -3.26 -19.17 -3.40
CA LEU A 385 -3.53 -18.56 -4.69
C LEU A 385 -2.61 -19.16 -5.75
N PRO A 386 -3.12 -19.44 -6.97
CA PRO A 386 -2.26 -19.80 -8.09
C PRO A 386 -1.38 -18.61 -8.48
N ARG A 387 -0.07 -18.85 -8.63
CA ARG A 387 0.89 -17.82 -9.07
C ARG A 387 1.17 -17.88 -10.57
N SER A 388 0.73 -18.96 -11.22
CA SER A 388 0.75 -19.16 -12.66
C SER A 388 -0.46 -20.01 -13.07
N LYS A 389 -0.78 -20.06 -14.36
CA LYS A 389 -1.81 -20.97 -14.88
C LYS A 389 -1.51 -22.44 -14.55
N ALA A 390 -0.24 -22.83 -14.50
CA ALA A 390 0.16 -24.19 -14.14
C ALA A 390 -0.14 -24.51 -12.65
N ASP A 391 -0.10 -23.51 -11.77
CA ASP A 391 -0.38 -23.69 -10.35
C ASP A 391 -1.86 -23.91 -10.05
N ALA A 392 -2.78 -23.50 -10.94
CA ALA A 392 -4.22 -23.60 -10.68
C ALA A 392 -4.64 -25.04 -10.30
N ALA A 393 -4.23 -26.03 -11.10
CA ALA A 393 -4.50 -27.43 -10.83
C ALA A 393 -3.77 -27.96 -9.57
N LEU A 394 -2.58 -27.43 -9.27
CA LEU A 394 -1.84 -27.80 -8.06
C LEU A 394 -2.54 -27.28 -6.81
N VAL A 395 -2.97 -26.02 -6.80
CA VAL A 395 -3.67 -25.38 -5.69
C VAL A 395 -5.00 -26.09 -5.39
N GLU A 396 -5.77 -26.44 -6.42
CA GLU A 396 -7.02 -27.20 -6.25
C GLU A 396 -6.78 -28.56 -5.59
N ARG A 397 -5.75 -29.30 -6.03
CA ARG A 397 -5.37 -30.58 -5.40
C ARG A 397 -4.90 -30.39 -3.96
N LEU A 398 -4.06 -29.38 -3.68
CA LEU A 398 -3.56 -29.08 -2.34
C LEU A 398 -4.70 -28.78 -1.35
N ALA A 399 -5.72 -28.05 -1.79
CA ALA A 399 -6.88 -27.71 -0.96
C ALA A 399 -7.69 -28.95 -0.55
N GLN A 400 -7.66 -30.01 -1.36
CA GLN A 400 -8.39 -31.27 -1.13
C GLN A 400 -7.56 -32.35 -0.45
N MET A 401 -6.25 -32.14 -0.22
CA MET A 401 -5.41 -33.16 0.41
C MET A 401 -5.93 -33.49 1.83
N PRO A 402 -6.24 -34.76 2.12
CA PRO A 402 -6.85 -35.14 3.40
C PRO A 402 -5.85 -35.15 4.55
N THR A 403 -4.56 -35.27 4.25
CA THR A 403 -3.50 -35.42 5.24
C THR A 403 -2.66 -34.15 5.38
N ARG A 404 -2.04 -34.00 6.54
CA ARG A 404 -1.04 -33.00 6.91
C ARG A 404 0.20 -33.71 7.46
N LEU A 405 1.33 -33.01 7.52
CA LEU A 405 2.59 -33.56 8.05
C LEU A 405 2.44 -34.22 9.43
N ARG A 406 1.61 -33.64 10.31
CA ARG A 406 1.33 -34.19 11.65
C ARG A 406 0.65 -35.55 11.63
N ASP A 407 -0.15 -35.84 10.60
CA ASP A 407 -0.86 -37.11 10.47
C ASP A 407 0.11 -38.25 10.14
N TRP A 408 1.34 -37.91 9.70
CA TRP A 408 2.46 -38.82 9.51
C TRP A 408 3.47 -38.75 10.66
N GLY A 409 3.11 -38.14 11.79
CA GLY A 409 3.98 -38.01 12.97
C GLY A 409 5.03 -36.90 12.90
N TYR A 410 5.07 -36.10 11.83
CA TYR A 410 6.01 -34.99 11.73
C TYR A 410 5.54 -33.76 12.51
N ARG A 411 6.49 -33.06 13.14
CA ARG A 411 6.27 -31.73 13.71
C ARG A 411 7.16 -30.72 12.99
N VAL A 412 6.60 -29.56 12.69
CA VAL A 412 7.37 -28.43 12.15
C VAL A 412 7.94 -27.65 13.32
N SER A 413 9.25 -27.42 13.30
CA SER A 413 9.96 -26.59 14.26
C SER A 413 10.90 -25.64 13.53
N THR A 414 10.94 -24.39 13.96
CA THR A 414 12.01 -23.48 13.57
C THR A 414 13.24 -23.78 14.41
N GLY A 415 14.44 -23.77 13.81
CA GLY A 415 15.68 -23.99 14.56
C GLY A 415 15.78 -23.06 15.80
N PRO A 416 16.34 -23.53 16.93
CA PRO A 416 16.33 -22.79 18.19
C PRO A 416 17.18 -21.51 18.13
N LEU A 417 18.17 -21.48 17.25
CA LEU A 417 19.15 -20.41 17.16
C LEU A 417 18.59 -19.17 16.43
N VAL A 418 18.25 -18.14 17.20
CA VAL A 418 17.99 -16.79 16.66
C VAL A 418 19.31 -16.02 16.62
N TRP A 419 20.04 -16.15 15.50
CA TRP A 419 21.41 -15.66 15.36
C TRP A 419 21.61 -14.19 15.77
N ASN A 420 20.65 -13.32 15.46
CA ASN A 420 20.71 -11.89 15.77
C ASN A 420 20.78 -11.58 17.27
N ARG A 421 20.29 -12.50 18.13
CA ARG A 421 20.34 -12.37 19.59
C ARG A 421 21.64 -12.91 20.19
N HIS A 422 22.51 -13.50 19.37
CA HIS A 422 23.71 -14.20 19.81
C HIS A 422 24.95 -13.82 18.99
N LYS A 423 25.01 -12.60 18.47
CA LYS A 423 26.09 -12.13 17.59
C LYS A 423 27.49 -12.34 18.19
N GLU A 424 27.65 -12.05 19.48
CA GLU A 424 28.92 -12.22 20.22
C GLU A 424 29.39 -13.67 20.34
N ARG A 425 28.47 -14.61 20.18
CA ARG A 425 28.70 -16.05 20.33
C ARG A 425 28.82 -16.76 18.99
N LEU A 426 28.76 -16.00 17.89
CA LEU A 426 28.89 -16.49 16.53
C LEU A 426 30.27 -16.12 15.99
N HIS A 427 30.89 -17.04 15.27
CA HIS A 427 32.27 -16.91 14.82
C HIS A 427 32.43 -17.43 13.39
N SER A 428 33.43 -16.91 12.70
CA SER A 428 33.80 -17.32 11.34
C SER A 428 34.62 -18.62 11.33
N SER A 429 35.33 -18.92 12.42
CA SER A 429 36.30 -20.02 12.47
C SER A 429 35.99 -21.05 13.56
N ARG A 430 36.38 -22.29 13.26
CA ARG A 430 36.38 -23.42 14.20
C ARG A 430 37.37 -23.16 15.33
N ALA A 431 36.98 -23.49 16.55
CA ALA A 431 37.86 -23.53 17.71
C ALA A 431 37.31 -24.54 18.73
N PRO A 432 38.11 -25.01 19.71
CA PRO A 432 37.62 -25.82 20.82
C PRO A 432 36.41 -25.14 21.50
N GLY A 433 35.36 -25.93 21.78
CA GLY A 433 34.12 -25.43 22.38
C GLY A 433 33.14 -24.75 21.40
N ARG A 434 33.51 -24.58 20.12
CA ARG A 434 32.61 -24.07 19.08
C ARG A 434 31.99 -25.19 18.26
N TYR A 435 30.71 -25.06 17.96
CA TYR A 435 29.94 -26.04 17.20
C TYR A 435 29.46 -25.44 15.88
N PRO A 436 29.36 -26.24 14.80
CA PRO A 436 28.90 -25.72 13.51
C PRO A 436 27.44 -25.28 13.58
N VAL A 437 27.14 -24.14 12.96
CA VAL A 437 25.77 -23.66 12.76
C VAL A 437 25.20 -24.30 11.50
N ILE A 438 24.07 -24.98 11.63
CA ILE A 438 23.34 -25.51 10.47
C ILE A 438 22.42 -24.41 9.93
N TRP A 439 22.85 -23.77 8.85
CA TRP A 439 22.02 -22.83 8.10
C TRP A 439 21.09 -23.58 7.13
N ALA A 440 20.01 -22.93 6.69
CA ALA A 440 19.10 -23.53 5.70
C ALA A 440 19.81 -23.95 4.39
N GLU A 441 20.92 -23.26 4.06
CA GLU A 441 21.80 -23.59 2.94
C GLU A 441 22.44 -24.97 3.05
N ALA A 442 22.46 -25.57 4.24
CA ALA A 442 22.98 -26.91 4.43
C ALA A 442 22.10 -28.01 3.82
N VAL A 443 20.85 -27.68 3.46
CA VAL A 443 19.98 -28.53 2.66
C VAL A 443 20.02 -28.03 1.22
N THR A 444 20.61 -28.81 0.32
CA THR A 444 20.79 -28.44 -1.10
C THR A 444 19.52 -28.68 -1.91
N THR A 445 19.45 -28.10 -3.11
CA THR A 445 18.28 -28.19 -4.01
C THR A 445 18.01 -29.61 -4.51
N ASP A 446 19.00 -30.50 -4.49
CA ASP A 446 18.87 -31.94 -4.77
C ASP A 446 18.46 -32.76 -3.53
N GLY A 447 18.10 -32.08 -2.42
CA GLY A 447 17.62 -32.72 -1.19
C GLY A 447 18.72 -33.34 -0.33
N LYS A 448 20.00 -33.09 -0.63
CA LYS A 448 21.12 -33.59 0.16
C LYS A 448 21.50 -32.64 1.30
N PHE A 449 22.17 -33.19 2.30
CA PHE A 449 22.76 -32.41 3.36
C PHE A 449 24.25 -32.19 3.10
N SER A 450 24.68 -30.93 3.06
CA SER A 450 26.09 -30.53 3.01
C SER A 450 26.29 -29.37 3.95
N LEU A 451 27.15 -29.50 4.97
CA LEU A 451 27.36 -28.42 5.93
C LEU A 451 28.05 -27.22 5.24
N GLN A 452 27.26 -26.21 4.89
CA GLN A 452 27.74 -25.00 4.22
C GLN A 452 27.06 -23.74 4.73
N ALA A 453 27.81 -22.64 4.67
CA ALA A 453 27.34 -21.28 4.89
C ALA A 453 27.70 -20.47 3.63
N ALA A 454 26.82 -20.44 2.64
CA ALA A 454 27.18 -19.94 1.32
C ALA A 454 27.25 -18.40 1.29
N LYS A 455 26.38 -17.73 2.05
CA LYS A 455 26.28 -16.26 2.12
C LYS A 455 27.37 -15.66 3.00
N SER A 456 27.89 -14.50 2.64
CA SER A 456 28.98 -13.82 3.35
C SER A 456 28.68 -13.62 4.84
N ASN A 457 27.47 -13.14 5.16
CA ASN A 457 27.02 -12.97 6.53
C ASN A 457 26.91 -14.31 7.30
N HIS A 458 26.59 -15.42 6.64
CA HIS A 458 26.54 -16.72 7.30
C HIS A 458 27.94 -17.31 7.50
N ARG A 459 28.89 -17.07 6.58
CA ARG A 459 30.30 -17.49 6.72
C ARG A 459 30.95 -16.89 7.96
N GLU A 460 30.69 -15.61 8.23
CA GLU A 460 31.14 -14.93 9.45
C GLU A 460 30.54 -15.51 10.75
N ARG A 461 29.49 -16.32 10.62
CA ARG A 461 28.64 -16.82 11.71
C ARG A 461 28.49 -18.35 11.61
N ALA A 462 29.50 -19.02 11.05
CA ALA A 462 29.47 -20.45 10.78
C ALA A 462 29.61 -21.33 12.04
N TRP A 463 30.10 -20.74 13.14
CA TRP A 463 30.38 -21.46 14.38
C TRP A 463 29.73 -20.77 15.58
N PHE A 464 29.20 -21.54 16.53
CA PHE A 464 28.51 -21.05 17.71
C PHE A 464 29.15 -21.55 19.01
N THR A 465 29.35 -20.63 19.96
CA THR A 465 29.81 -20.94 21.31
C THR A 465 28.63 -21.05 22.28
N PRO A 466 28.34 -22.24 22.85
CA PRO A 466 27.27 -22.43 23.83
C PRO A 466 27.61 -21.73 25.16
N SER A 467 26.61 -21.21 25.86
CA SER A 467 26.84 -20.53 27.15
C SER A 467 26.97 -21.52 28.30
N LYS A 468 26.43 -22.72 28.15
CA LYS A 468 26.47 -23.83 29.10
C LYS A 468 26.51 -25.17 28.37
N THR A 469 26.95 -26.23 29.04
CA THR A 469 26.50 -27.60 28.68
C THR A 469 24.97 -27.61 28.82
N LYS A 470 24.13 -28.14 27.96
CA LYS A 470 22.67 -27.85 27.95
C LYS A 470 22.31 -26.39 27.58
N ASP A 471 22.93 -25.88 26.52
CA ASP A 471 22.42 -24.72 25.80
C ASP A 471 21.21 -25.12 24.93
N PRO A 472 20.07 -24.39 24.97
CA PRO A 472 18.89 -24.72 24.18
C PRO A 472 19.12 -24.61 22.65
N ASN A 473 20.19 -23.94 22.22
CA ASN A 473 20.56 -23.83 20.81
C ASN A 473 21.43 -25.00 20.31
N LEU A 474 21.83 -25.93 21.18
CA LEU A 474 22.58 -27.10 20.79
C LEU A 474 21.67 -28.30 20.58
N VAL A 475 21.71 -28.87 19.38
CA VAL A 475 21.10 -30.17 19.09
C VAL A 475 22.10 -31.26 19.49
N ARG A 476 21.71 -32.17 20.38
CA ARG A 476 22.54 -33.29 20.86
C ARG A 476 21.95 -34.61 20.36
N LYS A 477 22.81 -35.54 19.97
CA LYS A 477 22.42 -36.90 19.59
C LYS A 477 21.77 -37.57 20.80
N GLY A 478 20.49 -37.95 20.69
CA GLY A 478 19.67 -38.53 21.78
C GLY A 478 18.54 -37.65 22.34
N ALA A 479 18.28 -36.49 21.74
CA ALA A 479 17.18 -35.59 22.14
C ALA A 479 16.00 -35.55 21.13
N CYS A 480 15.81 -36.61 20.34
CA CYS A 480 14.67 -36.74 19.42
C CYS A 480 13.57 -37.62 20.01
#